data_AF-A0A918ACV6-F1
#
_entry.id   AF-A0A918ACV6-F1
#
_cell.length_a   1.000
_cell.length_b   1.000
_cell.length_c   1.000
_cell.angle_alpha   90.00
_cell.angle_beta   90.00
_cell.angle_gamma   90.00
#
_symmetry.space_group_name_H-M   'P 1'
#
loop_
_entity.id
_entity.type
_entity.pdbx_description
1 polymer ?
#
loop_
_entity_poly.entity_id
_entity_poly.type
_entity_poly.pdbx_seq_one_letter_code
_entity_poly.pdbx_strand_id
1 'polypeptide(L)'
;MRVVQAYRFALDPTTRQAAALASHCGAVRVAFNWGLAQVKANLAQREAERSYGIPDDQLTPALSWSMYSLRKRWNQVKHEIAPWWAGNSKEAYACGLTRLADALANWRDSQQGTRKGPTMGFPRFKTKRRAARSVRFTTGTIRLDGHTTWCCRC
;
A
#
# COMPACT_ATOMS: atom_id res chain seq x y z
N MET A 1 -20.25 26.33 13.64
CA MET A 1 -19.46 25.14 14.04
C MET A 1 -19.73 24.02 13.03
N ARG A 2 -18.74 23.53 12.29
CA ARG A 2 -18.90 22.38 11.37
C ARG A 2 -18.54 21.10 12.13
N VAL A 3 -19.45 20.12 12.15
CA VAL A 3 -19.20 18.80 12.72
C VAL A 3 -18.77 17.86 11.60
N VAL A 4 -17.65 17.16 11.77
CA VAL A 4 -17.23 16.09 10.87
C VAL A 4 -17.88 14.80 11.35
N GLN A 5 -18.69 14.18 10.50
CA GLN A 5 -19.36 12.91 10.79
C GLN A 5 -18.76 11.80 9.94
N ALA A 6 -18.62 10.61 10.52
CA ALA A 6 -18.19 9.41 9.84
C ALA A 6 -19.33 8.38 9.89
N TYR A 7 -19.59 7.75 8.74
CA TYR A 7 -20.66 6.76 8.60
C TYR A 7 -20.09 5.43 8.11
N ARG A 8 -20.70 4.33 8.56
CA ARG A 8 -20.38 2.98 8.11
C ARG A 8 -21.62 2.38 7.47
N PHE A 9 -21.50 2.00 6.19
CA PHE A 9 -22.57 1.39 5.44
C PHE A 9 -22.23 -0.06 5.08
N ALA A 10 -23.23 -0.94 5.15
CA ALA A 10 -23.17 -2.24 4.52
C ALA A 10 -23.57 -2.10 3.07
N LEU A 11 -22.92 -2.89 2.23
CA LEU A 11 -22.88 -2.60 0.83
C LEU A 11 -23.36 -3.83 0.05
N ASP A 12 -24.26 -3.60 -0.90
CA ASP A 12 -25.00 -4.59 -1.68
C ASP A 12 -24.63 -4.48 -3.17
N PRO A 13 -23.42 -4.95 -3.54
CA PRO A 13 -22.96 -4.87 -4.91
C PRO A 13 -23.56 -5.99 -5.76
N THR A 14 -23.91 -5.68 -7.00
CA THR A 14 -24.07 -6.69 -8.05
C THR A 14 -22.78 -7.52 -8.20
N THR A 15 -22.87 -8.71 -8.78
CA THR A 15 -21.70 -9.59 -9.05
C THR A 15 -20.57 -8.85 -9.77
N ARG A 16 -20.92 -8.02 -10.76
CA ARG A 16 -19.96 -7.21 -11.52
C ARG A 16 -19.29 -6.14 -10.64
N GLN A 17 -20.04 -5.44 -9.80
CA GLN A 17 -19.48 -4.47 -8.86
C GLN A 17 -18.58 -5.16 -7.83
N ALA A 18 -19.00 -6.30 -7.27
CA ALA A 18 -18.20 -7.07 -6.32
C ALA A 18 -16.85 -7.50 -6.94
N ALA A 19 -16.84 -7.92 -8.21
CA ALA A 19 -15.63 -8.24 -8.94
C ALA A 19 -14.72 -7.01 -9.17
N ALA A 20 -15.29 -5.84 -9.47
CA ALA A 20 -14.52 -4.60 -9.63
C ALA A 20 -13.86 -4.17 -8.30
N LEU A 21 -14.61 -4.21 -7.19
CA LEU A 21 -14.11 -3.87 -5.86
C LEU A 21 -13.03 -4.85 -5.39
N ALA A 22 -13.23 -6.13 -5.69
CA ALA A 22 -12.25 -7.18 -5.50
C ALA A 22 -10.95 -6.91 -6.26
N SER A 23 -11.05 -6.44 -7.52
CA SER A 23 -9.91 -6.07 -8.35
C SER A 23 -9.11 -4.91 -7.73
N HIS A 24 -9.78 -3.87 -7.22
CA HIS A 24 -9.12 -2.76 -6.52
C HIS A 24 -8.35 -3.25 -5.29
N CYS A 25 -8.94 -4.12 -4.47
CA CYS A 25 -8.25 -4.73 -3.33
C CYS A 25 -7.05 -5.59 -3.78
N GLY A 26 -7.15 -6.22 -4.94
CA GLY A 26 -6.04 -6.91 -5.60
C GLY A 26 -4.90 -5.96 -5.97
N ALA A 27 -5.22 -4.84 -6.60
CA ALA A 27 -4.26 -3.79 -6.98
C ALA A 27 -3.53 -3.20 -5.76
N VAL A 28 -4.24 -2.96 -4.65
CA VAL A 28 -3.63 -2.55 -3.37
C VAL A 28 -2.56 -3.55 -2.93
N ARG A 29 -2.87 -4.85 -2.99
CA ARG A 29 -1.95 -5.92 -2.60
C ARG A 29 -0.73 -5.99 -3.53
N VAL A 30 -0.94 -5.85 -4.84
CA VAL A 30 0.15 -5.84 -5.83
C VAL A 30 1.11 -4.68 -5.55
N ALA A 31 0.60 -3.46 -5.39
CA ALA A 31 1.43 -2.29 -5.10
C ALA A 31 2.21 -2.45 -3.79
N PHE A 32 1.56 -2.94 -2.74
CA PHE A 32 2.21 -3.20 -1.46
C PHE A 32 3.35 -4.23 -1.60
N ASN A 33 3.08 -5.37 -2.24
CA ASN A 33 4.07 -6.44 -2.38
C ASN A 33 5.23 -6.02 -3.28
N TRP A 34 4.94 -5.34 -4.39
CA TRP A 34 5.97 -4.79 -5.26
C TRP A 34 6.87 -3.82 -4.50
N GLY A 35 6.29 -2.85 -3.78
CA GLY A 35 7.08 -1.88 -3.02
C GLY A 35 7.93 -2.56 -1.94
N LEU A 36 7.38 -3.57 -1.27
CA LEU A 36 8.12 -4.34 -0.26
C LEU A 36 9.27 -5.13 -0.88
N ALA A 37 9.10 -5.67 -2.09
CA ALA A 37 10.16 -6.36 -2.81
C ALA A 37 11.31 -5.38 -3.13
N GLN A 38 11.00 -4.17 -3.59
CA GLN A 38 12.03 -3.14 -3.87
C GLN A 38 12.80 -2.73 -2.61
N VAL A 39 12.09 -2.57 -1.48
CA VAL A 39 12.73 -2.24 -0.19
C VAL A 39 13.65 -3.37 0.25
N LYS A 40 13.18 -4.63 0.19
CA LYS A 40 13.99 -5.79 0.55
C LYS A 40 15.21 -5.97 -0.34
N ALA A 41 15.07 -5.79 -1.65
CA ALA A 41 16.18 -5.85 -2.59
C ALA A 41 17.24 -4.79 -2.30
N ASN A 42 16.83 -3.54 -2.03
CA ASN A 42 17.76 -2.46 -1.66
C ASN A 42 18.49 -2.76 -0.34
N LEU A 43 17.79 -3.27 0.67
CA LEU A 43 18.41 -3.64 1.94
C LEU A 43 19.39 -4.80 1.78
N ALA A 44 18.99 -5.86 1.07
CA ALA A 44 19.85 -7.01 0.82
C ALA A 44 21.11 -6.65 0.02
N GLN A 45 20.97 -5.77 -0.99
CA GLN A 45 22.10 -5.27 -1.74
C GLN A 45 23.09 -4.52 -0.85
N ARG A 46 22.59 -3.61 0.00
CA ARG A 46 23.43 -2.85 0.94
C ARG A 46 24.10 -3.75 1.98
N GLU A 47 23.42 -4.80 2.42
CA GLU A 47 23.99 -5.80 3.33
C GLU A 47 25.10 -6.62 2.66
N ALA A 48 24.89 -7.04 1.41
CA ALA A 48 25.91 -7.74 0.64
C ALA A 48 27.15 -6.86 0.41
N GLU A 49 26.97 -5.60 0.02
CA GLU A 49 28.06 -4.64 -0.17
C GLU A 49 28.89 -4.45 1.11
N ARG A 50 28.24 -4.34 2.27
CA ARG A 50 28.94 -4.32 3.57
C ARG A 50 29.71 -5.60 3.85
N SER A 51 29.16 -6.76 3.48
CA SER A 51 29.85 -8.04 3.69
C SER A 51 31.16 -8.16 2.90
N TYR A 52 31.28 -7.40 1.79
CA TYR A 52 32.50 -7.31 0.99
C TYR A 52 33.41 -6.16 1.42
N GLY A 53 33.10 -5.46 2.51
CA GLY A 53 33.92 -4.38 3.06
C GLY A 53 33.74 -3.02 2.36
N ILE A 54 32.67 -2.84 1.58
CA ILE A 54 32.39 -1.53 0.97
C ILE A 54 32.00 -0.53 2.07
N PRO A 55 32.67 0.63 2.15
CA PRO A 55 32.36 1.68 3.12
C PRO A 55 30.92 2.21 3.00
N ASP A 56 30.35 2.65 4.13
CA ASP A 56 28.93 3.02 4.24
C ASP A 56 28.52 4.20 3.32
N ASP A 57 29.47 5.08 2.96
CA ASP A 57 29.32 6.20 2.03
C ASP A 57 29.33 5.79 0.54
N GLN A 58 29.80 4.59 0.24
CA GLN A 58 29.87 4.02 -1.12
C GLN A 58 28.78 2.98 -1.40
N LEU A 59 27.94 2.66 -0.40
CA LEU A 59 26.84 1.72 -0.57
C LEU A 59 25.79 2.23 -1.56
N THR A 60 25.08 1.30 -2.20
CA THR A 60 23.89 1.56 -3.00
C THR A 60 22.95 2.50 -2.23
N PRO A 61 22.54 3.65 -2.79
CA PRO A 61 21.73 4.64 -2.08
C PRO A 61 20.50 4.04 -1.40
N ALA A 62 20.27 4.42 -0.15
CA ALA A 62 19.12 3.93 0.61
C ALA A 62 17.82 4.36 -0.08
N LEU A 63 16.90 3.42 -0.27
CA LEU A 63 15.60 3.70 -0.84
C LEU A 63 14.74 4.45 0.19
N SER A 64 14.28 5.65 -0.14
CA SER A 64 13.33 6.38 0.72
C SER A 64 11.99 5.65 0.81
N TRP A 65 11.58 5.31 2.03
CA TRP A 65 10.33 4.59 2.31
C TRP A 65 9.11 5.51 2.38
N SER A 66 9.26 6.80 2.08
CA SER A 66 8.14 7.73 2.01
C SER A 66 7.14 7.31 0.93
N MET A 67 5.86 7.57 1.18
CA MET A 67 4.79 7.32 0.22
C MET A 67 5.10 7.96 -1.14
N TYR A 68 5.56 9.21 -1.14
CA TYR A 68 5.91 9.94 -2.35
C TYR A 68 6.99 9.23 -3.17
N SER A 69 8.09 8.80 -2.54
CA SER A 69 9.20 8.13 -3.22
C SER A 69 8.79 6.77 -3.80
N LEU A 70 8.01 6.00 -3.04
CA LEU A 70 7.46 4.73 -3.49
C LEU A 70 6.50 4.92 -4.67
N ARG A 71 5.63 5.94 -4.62
CA ARG A 71 4.70 6.26 -5.70
C ARG A 71 5.41 6.72 -6.96
N LYS A 72 6.47 7.55 -6.83
CA LYS A 72 7.28 8.00 -7.95
C LYS A 72 7.88 6.82 -8.71
N ARG A 73 8.48 5.86 -7.98
CA ARG A 73 9.01 4.62 -8.57
C ARG A 73 7.93 3.75 -9.19
N TRP A 74 6.79 3.57 -8.51
CA TRP A 74 5.67 2.80 -9.06
C TRP A 74 5.18 3.38 -10.39
N ASN A 75 5.05 4.71 -10.49
CA ASN A 75 4.60 5.35 -11.72
C ASN A 75 5.52 5.11 -12.92
N GLN A 76 6.81 4.87 -12.69
CA GLN A 76 7.78 4.57 -13.75
C GLN A 76 7.58 3.16 -14.33
N VAL A 77 7.19 2.19 -13.49
CA VAL A 77 7.16 0.76 -13.88
C VAL A 77 5.76 0.16 -13.93
N LYS A 78 4.71 0.89 -13.55
CA LYS A 78 3.34 0.35 -13.44
C LYS A 78 2.83 -0.27 -14.74
N HIS A 79 3.28 0.22 -15.89
CA HIS A 79 2.88 -0.31 -17.20
C HIS A 79 3.47 -1.70 -17.45
N GLU A 80 4.65 -2.00 -16.90
CA GLU A 80 5.32 -3.29 -17.02
C GLU A 80 4.82 -4.27 -15.96
N ILE A 81 4.74 -3.81 -14.70
CA ILE A 81 4.40 -4.66 -13.54
C ILE A 81 2.90 -4.97 -13.49
N ALA A 82 2.07 -4.04 -13.96
CA ALA A 82 0.63 -4.20 -14.00
C ALA A 82 0.08 -3.60 -15.31
N PRO A 83 0.22 -4.29 -16.47
CA PRO A 83 -0.34 -3.82 -17.73
C PRO A 83 -1.84 -3.50 -17.66
N TRP A 84 -2.57 -4.21 -16.79
CA TRP A 84 -3.98 -3.99 -16.46
C TRP A 84 -4.24 -2.80 -15.50
N TRP A 85 -3.25 -1.95 -15.22
CA TRP A 85 -3.37 -1.01 -14.11
C TRP A 85 -4.53 -0.04 -14.26
N ALA A 86 -4.83 0.35 -15.50
CA ALA A 86 -5.90 1.28 -15.87
C ALA A 86 -7.31 0.74 -15.58
N GLY A 87 -7.47 -0.59 -15.43
CA GLY A 87 -8.72 -1.21 -14.97
C GLY A 87 -9.01 -0.96 -13.49
N ASN A 88 -8.09 -0.34 -12.75
CA ASN A 88 -8.28 0.02 -11.35
C ASN A 88 -8.02 1.51 -11.12
N SER A 89 -8.67 2.07 -10.10
CA SER A 89 -8.40 3.45 -9.69
C SER A 89 -6.94 3.64 -9.28
N LYS A 90 -6.36 4.80 -9.62
CA LYS A 90 -5.04 5.24 -9.16
C LYS A 90 -4.91 5.17 -7.63
N GLU A 91 -6.02 5.37 -6.92
CA GLU A 91 -6.10 5.36 -5.46
C GLU A 91 -5.81 3.98 -4.86
N ALA A 92 -6.09 2.89 -5.60
CA ALA A 92 -5.78 1.54 -5.14
C ALA A 92 -4.27 1.33 -4.96
N TYR A 93 -3.48 1.79 -5.92
CA TYR A 93 -2.02 1.71 -5.85
C TYR A 93 -1.47 2.65 -4.77
N ALA A 94 -1.98 3.88 -4.70
CA ALA A 94 -1.60 4.83 -3.66
C ALA A 94 -1.87 4.24 -2.26
N CYS A 95 -3.04 3.65 -2.04
CA CYS A 95 -3.40 3.00 -0.78
C CYS A 95 -2.43 1.87 -0.40
N GLY A 96 -2.04 1.02 -1.37
CA GLY A 96 -1.05 -0.04 -1.13
C GLY A 96 0.31 0.50 -0.71
N LEU A 97 0.79 1.55 -1.39
CA LEU A 97 2.09 2.16 -1.11
C LEU A 97 2.10 2.98 0.20
N THR A 98 1.00 3.68 0.51
CA THR A 98 0.83 4.35 1.81
C THR A 98 0.90 3.33 2.94
N ARG A 99 0.18 2.21 2.82
CA ARG A 99 0.22 1.15 3.83
C ARG A 99 1.61 0.54 4.03
N LEU A 100 2.41 0.48 2.97
CA LEU A 100 3.80 0.04 3.07
C LEU A 100 4.66 1.07 3.80
N ALA A 101 4.56 2.34 3.41
CA ALA A 101 5.27 3.44 4.05
C ALA A 101 4.95 3.49 5.55
N ASP A 102 3.67 3.42 5.92
CA ASP A 102 3.22 3.39 7.32
C ASP A 102 3.75 2.16 8.05
N ALA A 103 3.75 0.98 7.43
CA ALA A 103 4.24 -0.24 8.07
C ALA A 103 5.75 -0.20 8.31
N LEU A 104 6.52 0.37 7.38
CA LEU A 104 7.97 0.55 7.52
C LEU A 104 8.32 1.63 8.56
N ALA A 105 7.55 2.73 8.60
CA ALA A 105 7.69 3.75 9.63
C ALA A 105 7.41 3.17 11.03
N ASN A 106 6.28 2.48 11.20
CA ASN A 106 5.94 1.82 12.46
C ASN A 106 6.97 0.79 12.91
N TRP A 107 7.56 0.04 11.97
CA TRP A 107 8.66 -0.88 12.27
C TRP A 107 9.90 -0.11 12.76
N ARG A 108 10.30 0.95 12.05
CA ARG A 108 11.46 1.77 12.43
C ARG A 108 11.28 2.43 13.80
N ASP A 109 10.11 3.02 14.05
CA ASP A 109 9.78 3.65 15.32
C ASP A 109 9.75 2.63 16.47
N SER A 110 9.30 1.41 16.18
CA SER A 110 9.36 0.31 17.15
C SER A 110 10.79 -0.15 17.43
N GLN A 111 11.68 -0.17 16.44
CA GLN A 111 13.10 -0.50 16.64
C GLN A 111 13.83 0.58 17.44
N GLN A 112 13.42 1.84 17.29
CA GLN A 112 13.99 2.98 18.02
C GLN A 112 13.36 3.20 19.40
N GLY A 113 12.34 2.42 19.78
CA GLY A 113 11.64 2.55 21.06
C GLY A 113 10.75 3.80 21.16
N THR A 114 10.50 4.52 20.07
CA THR A 114 9.69 5.76 20.06
C THR A 114 8.19 5.48 19.98
N ARG A 115 7.81 4.28 19.53
CA ARG A 115 6.41 3.85 19.43
C ARG A 115 5.94 3.15 20.70
N LYS A 116 4.78 3.56 21.23
CA LYS A 116 4.09 2.86 22.32
C LYS A 116 3.46 1.54 21.85
N GLY A 117 3.55 0.51 22.69
CA GLY A 117 2.90 -0.79 22.49
C GLY A 117 3.87 -1.92 22.10
N PRO A 118 3.34 -3.07 21.64
CA PRO A 118 4.16 -4.24 21.31
C PRO A 118 5.18 -3.95 20.20
N THR A 119 6.27 -4.70 20.21
CA THR A 119 7.30 -4.64 19.17
C THR A 119 6.71 -5.01 17.81
N MET A 120 7.01 -4.20 16.80
CA MET A 120 6.57 -4.41 15.43
C MET A 120 7.67 -5.12 14.65
N GLY A 121 7.31 -6.23 13.99
CA GLY A 121 8.20 -6.91 13.05
C GLY A 121 8.23 -6.24 11.68
N PHE A 122 9.26 -6.57 10.89
CA PHE A 122 9.39 -6.06 9.53
C PHE A 122 8.18 -6.47 8.66
N PRO A 123 7.69 -5.62 7.74
CA PRO A 123 6.53 -5.94 6.93
C PRO A 123 6.69 -7.23 6.11
N ARG A 124 5.61 -8.02 6.02
CA ARG A 124 5.57 -9.28 5.27
C ARG A 124 4.75 -9.15 3.99
N PHE A 125 5.08 -9.96 2.99
CA PHE A 125 4.28 -10.07 1.78
C PHE A 125 2.84 -10.47 2.11
N LYS A 126 1.90 -9.82 1.44
CA LYS A 126 0.47 -10.05 1.59
C LYS A 126 0.02 -11.12 0.61
N THR A 127 -0.75 -12.10 1.08
CA THR A 127 -1.40 -13.11 0.24
C THR A 127 -2.89 -12.83 0.12
N LYS A 128 -3.52 -13.31 -0.95
CA LYS A 128 -4.98 -13.12 -1.17
C LYS A 128 -5.83 -13.69 -0.04
N ARG A 129 -5.41 -14.80 0.56
CA ARG A 129 -6.16 -15.50 1.62
C ARG A 129 -6.05 -14.84 3.00
N ARG A 130 -4.92 -14.19 3.32
CA ARG A 130 -4.66 -13.62 4.66
C ARG A 130 -4.81 -12.10 4.73
N ALA A 131 -4.69 -11.40 3.59
CA ALA A 131 -4.80 -9.96 3.58
C ALA A 131 -6.27 -9.53 3.61
N ALA A 132 -6.62 -8.68 4.58
CA ALA A 132 -7.91 -7.98 4.58
C ALA A 132 -8.10 -7.27 3.24
N ARG A 133 -9.28 -7.46 2.64
CA ARG A 133 -9.60 -6.87 1.33
C ARG A 133 -10.11 -5.46 1.59
N SER A 134 -9.24 -4.47 1.44
CA SER A 134 -9.70 -3.09 1.61
C SER A 134 -8.90 -2.13 0.75
N VAL A 135 -9.57 -1.06 0.33
CA VAL A 135 -9.02 0.04 -0.45
C VAL A 135 -9.57 1.36 0.12
N ARG A 136 -8.75 2.41 0.07
CA ARG A 136 -9.15 3.76 0.47
C ARG A 136 -9.18 4.64 -0.78
N PHE A 137 -10.26 5.40 -0.94
CA PHE A 137 -10.38 6.45 -1.94
C PHE A 137 -10.41 7.78 -1.21
N THR A 138 -9.55 8.72 -1.61
CA THR A 138 -9.43 10.03 -0.94
C THR A 138 -9.80 11.20 -1.83
N THR A 139 -9.86 10.97 -3.15
CA THR A 139 -10.22 11.99 -4.13
C THR A 139 -11.64 11.80 -4.62
N GLY A 140 -12.40 12.88 -4.65
CA GLY A 140 -13.77 12.93 -5.17
C GLY A 140 -14.84 12.79 -4.08
N THR A 141 -15.98 13.43 -4.32
CA THR A 141 -17.17 13.26 -3.49
C THR A 141 -17.86 11.97 -3.88
N ILE A 142 -17.96 11.02 -2.96
CA ILE A 142 -18.83 9.85 -3.12
C ILE A 142 -20.24 10.32 -2.76
N ARG A 143 -21.07 10.54 -3.78
CA ARG A 143 -22.49 10.89 -3.58
C ARG A 143 -23.26 9.66 -3.14
N LEU A 144 -24.28 9.86 -2.31
CA LEU A 144 -25.25 8.85 -1.92
C LEU A 144 -26.55 9.19 -2.64
N ASP A 145 -26.71 8.68 -3.86
CA ASP A 145 -27.95 8.83 -4.63
C ASP A 145 -28.92 7.70 -4.25
N GLY A 146 -30.17 8.06 -3.95
CA GLY A 146 -31.18 7.24 -3.26
C GLY A 146 -31.73 6.01 -3.99
N HIS A 147 -31.08 5.54 -5.06
CA HIS A 147 -31.41 4.27 -5.71
C HIS A 147 -30.49 3.16 -5.20
N THR A 148 -31.09 2.22 -4.48
CA THR A 148 -30.49 1.05 -3.83
C THR A 148 -29.58 0.24 -4.76
N THR A 149 -28.27 0.31 -4.53
CA THR A 149 -27.29 -0.81 -4.45
C THR A 149 -25.88 -0.22 -4.30
N TRP A 150 -25.47 0.03 -3.05
CA TRP A 150 -24.17 0.66 -2.76
C TRP A 150 -23.09 -0.38 -2.49
N CYS A 151 -22.02 -0.35 -3.29
CA CYS A 151 -20.53 -0.42 -3.13
C CYS A 151 -19.74 -0.73 -1.80
N CYS A 152 -19.13 -1.93 -1.65
CA CYS A 152 -17.99 -2.37 -0.75
C CYS A 152 -18.20 -3.18 0.57
N ARG A 153 -18.57 -4.47 0.49
CA ARG A 153 -18.11 -5.46 1.50
C ARG A 153 -16.92 -6.25 0.93
N CYS A 154 -15.76 -6.07 1.55
CA CYS A 154 -14.55 -6.88 1.37
C CYS A 154 -13.80 -6.88 2.71
#